data_AF-A0A7V9IWU8-F1
#
_entry.id   AF-A0A7V9IWU8-F1
#
_cell.length_a   1.000
_cell.length_b   1.000
_cell.length_c   1.000
_cell.angle_alpha   90.00
_cell.angle_beta   90.00
_cell.angle_gamma   90.00
#
_symmetry.space_group_name_H-M   'P 1'
#
loop_
_entity.id
_entity.type
_entity.pdbx_description
1 polymer ?
#
loop_
_entity_poly.entity_id
_entity_poly.type
_entity_poly.pdbx_seq_one_letter_code
_entity_poly.pdbx_strand_id
1 'polypeptide(L)'
;MAYKLEDREGMASGVRRIVAEELDSAMAGLRTRPLSDQAVHEARKSLKKARSALRLLRSDLGNDVRRRETSAMRGAARRLSGARDAQVMLETLDKLAADPRVAVPGPAVARLKELLEARREELRGESDLEAEAAEAAAELAAVRERVDEWPLDDEGFAAAAAGLRRLHGQGRQAMDRALEKGDDQSWHEWRKRVKDLWYALRILKSVAPGQLSGPTDEASDLSDVLGDHNDLAVLAETVIEHHDELAPGHAELVRAALARRRDTLRLTAVPLGMRLYAERPKPFVRRLERCWHARDSQAAADAHWMPPELVGQVRGMLEAKQGASPAERRKLSAGLRGLGFRVGDFEDHVPARRGGFSVEDFDSLVERGIVRVGAPPAPGSLAKGKTAAAPQEPASEPESASRRESPSEVQRRSTPPQPVTAEQFVR
;
A
#
# COMPACT_ATOMS: atom_id res chain seq x y z
N MET A 1 -6.10 -10.58 8.41
CA MET A 1 -6.76 -10.42 7.10
C MET A 1 -5.72 -10.12 6.03
N ALA A 2 -6.05 -10.29 4.76
CA ALA A 2 -5.05 -10.27 3.69
C ALA A 2 -4.84 -8.84 3.17
N TYR A 3 -3.61 -8.33 3.28
CA TYR A 3 -3.22 -7.03 2.71
C TYR A 3 -2.98 -7.14 1.19
N LYS A 4 -4.05 -7.47 0.47
CA LYS A 4 -4.15 -7.63 -1.00
C LYS A 4 -5.60 -7.48 -1.44
N LEU A 5 -5.82 -7.18 -2.71
CA LEU A 5 -7.15 -7.27 -3.30
C LEU A 5 -7.65 -8.71 -3.26
N GLU A 6 -8.93 -8.89 -2.98
CA GLU A 6 -9.63 -10.16 -3.05
C GLU A 6 -9.99 -10.53 -4.50
N ASP A 7 -10.50 -11.75 -4.68
CA ASP A 7 -10.92 -12.21 -6.01
C ASP A 7 -12.06 -11.34 -6.55
N ARG A 8 -11.91 -10.91 -7.80
CA ARG A 8 -12.85 -10.01 -8.52
C ARG A 8 -13.15 -8.67 -7.80
N GLU A 9 -12.40 -8.32 -6.76
CA GLU A 9 -12.61 -7.09 -6.01
C GLU A 9 -12.22 -5.85 -6.84
N GLY A 10 -13.03 -4.80 -6.70
CA GLY A 10 -12.76 -3.48 -7.24
C GLY A 10 -11.56 -2.82 -6.55
N MET A 11 -11.04 -1.75 -7.17
CA MET A 11 -9.86 -1.07 -6.65
C MET A 11 -10.21 -0.20 -5.44
N ALA A 12 -11.26 0.61 -5.52
CA ALA A 12 -11.72 1.47 -4.45
C ALA A 12 -12.29 0.66 -3.29
N SER A 13 -13.20 -0.28 -3.58
CA SER A 13 -13.74 -1.23 -2.59
C SER A 13 -12.62 -1.96 -1.84
N GLY A 14 -11.67 -2.54 -2.56
CA GLY A 14 -10.54 -3.22 -1.93
C GLY A 14 -9.62 -2.32 -1.12
N VAL A 15 -9.35 -1.10 -1.56
CA VAL A 15 -8.55 -0.14 -0.76
C VAL A 15 -9.31 0.33 0.48
N ARG A 16 -10.62 0.58 0.40
CA ARG A 16 -11.45 0.91 1.58
C ARG A 16 -11.40 -0.21 2.59
N ARG A 17 -11.68 -1.45 2.16
CA ARG A 17 -11.61 -2.64 3.01
C ARG A 17 -10.24 -2.78 3.65
N ILE A 18 -9.17 -2.79 2.84
CA ILE A 18 -7.79 -2.93 3.34
C ILE A 18 -7.46 -1.86 4.39
N VAL A 19 -7.85 -0.60 4.16
CA VAL A 19 -7.58 0.47 5.14
C VAL A 19 -8.43 0.28 6.40
N ALA A 20 -9.72 -0.01 6.25
CA ALA A 20 -10.62 -0.30 7.37
C ALA A 20 -10.06 -1.43 8.25
N GLU A 21 -9.67 -2.56 7.66
CA GLU A 21 -9.10 -3.70 8.37
C GLU A 21 -7.79 -3.37 9.10
N GLU A 22 -6.91 -2.58 8.48
CA GLU A 22 -5.65 -2.17 9.12
C GLU A 22 -5.91 -1.17 10.27
N LEU A 23 -6.91 -0.30 10.16
CA LEU A 23 -7.34 0.58 11.25
C LEU A 23 -7.98 -0.22 12.39
N ASP A 24 -8.86 -1.16 12.07
CA ASP A 24 -9.54 -2.03 13.03
C ASP A 24 -8.52 -2.90 13.78
N SER A 25 -7.54 -3.47 13.06
CA SER A 25 -6.44 -4.23 13.65
C SER A 25 -5.56 -3.37 14.56
N ALA A 26 -5.27 -2.11 14.17
CA ALA A 26 -4.50 -1.20 15.00
C ALA A 26 -5.25 -0.84 16.29
N MET A 27 -6.53 -0.47 16.18
CA MET A 27 -7.38 -0.16 17.34
C MET A 27 -7.53 -1.35 18.28
N ALA A 28 -7.72 -2.56 17.75
CA ALA A 28 -7.83 -3.77 18.55
C ALA A 28 -6.56 -4.01 19.39
N GLY A 29 -5.38 -3.86 18.78
CA GLY A 29 -4.10 -3.98 19.48
C GLY A 29 -3.90 -2.93 20.57
N LEU A 30 -4.22 -1.66 20.28
CA LEU A 30 -4.05 -0.54 21.23
C LEU A 30 -4.99 -0.61 22.45
N ARG A 31 -6.11 -1.32 22.32
CA ARG A 31 -7.09 -1.53 23.41
C ARG A 31 -6.74 -2.70 24.33
N THR A 32 -5.75 -3.53 23.99
CA THR A 32 -5.31 -4.64 24.86
C THR A 32 -4.71 -4.13 26.16
N ARG A 33 -4.90 -4.88 27.26
CA ARG A 33 -4.34 -4.58 28.58
C ARG A 33 -3.77 -5.86 29.22
N PRO A 34 -2.52 -5.86 29.73
CA PRO A 34 -1.56 -4.75 29.66
C PRO A 34 -1.14 -4.48 28.20
N LEU A 35 -0.92 -3.21 27.87
CA LEU A 35 -0.48 -2.84 26.52
C LEU A 35 0.97 -3.31 26.30
N SER A 36 1.22 -4.02 25.21
CA SER A 36 2.56 -4.55 24.88
C SER A 36 3.28 -3.74 23.81
N ASP A 37 4.62 -3.71 23.87
CA ASP A 37 5.48 -3.13 22.84
C ASP A 37 5.19 -3.73 21.44
N GLN A 38 4.81 -5.02 21.39
CA GLN A 38 4.45 -5.70 20.16
C GLN A 38 3.13 -5.19 19.57
N ALA A 39 2.11 -4.93 20.41
CA ALA A 39 0.84 -4.37 19.96
C ALA A 39 1.03 -2.96 19.39
N VAL A 40 1.85 -2.13 20.04
CA VAL A 40 2.23 -0.79 19.55
C VAL A 40 2.97 -0.89 18.20
N HIS A 41 3.89 -1.84 18.07
CA HIS A 41 4.63 -2.08 16.83
C HIS A 41 3.70 -2.46 15.66
N GLU A 42 2.82 -3.44 15.87
CA GLU A 42 1.87 -3.87 14.84
C GLU A 42 0.89 -2.73 14.49
N ALA A 43 0.42 -1.95 15.47
CA ALA A 43 -0.41 -0.77 15.20
C ALA A 43 0.32 0.24 14.29
N ARG A 44 1.57 0.63 14.61
CA ARG A 44 2.38 1.54 13.75
C ARG A 44 2.57 0.99 12.34
N LYS A 45 2.77 -0.32 12.21
CA LYS A 45 2.91 -1.01 10.93
C LYS A 45 1.61 -0.98 10.13
N SER A 46 0.46 -1.21 10.77
CA SER A 46 -0.87 -1.07 10.16
C SER A 46 -1.13 0.36 9.68
N LEU A 47 -0.79 1.37 10.48
CA LEU A 47 -0.90 2.79 10.05
C LEU A 47 0.03 3.12 8.88
N LYS A 48 1.17 2.47 8.76
CA LYS A 48 2.06 2.64 7.61
C LYS A 48 1.48 2.00 6.34
N LYS A 49 0.91 0.81 6.46
CA LYS A 49 0.20 0.13 5.38
C LYS A 49 -1.03 0.92 4.91
N ALA A 50 -1.89 1.37 5.82
CA ALA A 50 -3.07 2.17 5.50
C ALA A 50 -2.70 3.44 4.71
N ARG A 51 -1.70 4.20 5.18
CA ARG A 51 -1.19 5.37 4.46
C ARG A 51 -0.60 5.05 3.09
N SER A 52 -0.03 3.86 2.90
CA SER A 52 0.52 3.43 1.61
C SER A 52 -0.61 3.11 0.62
N ALA A 53 -1.70 2.52 1.08
CA ALA A 53 -2.90 2.30 0.26
C ALA A 53 -3.49 3.64 -0.23
N LEU A 54 -3.56 4.67 0.62
CA LEU A 54 -4.02 6.01 0.19
C LEU A 54 -3.10 6.69 -0.84
N ARG A 55 -1.82 6.32 -0.87
CA ARG A 55 -0.88 6.83 -1.90
C ARG A 55 -1.13 6.19 -3.25
N LEU A 56 -1.66 4.96 -3.28
CA LEU A 56 -1.99 4.25 -4.51
C LEU A 56 -3.19 4.89 -5.23
N LEU A 57 -4.25 5.26 -4.51
CA LEU A 57 -5.44 5.91 -5.08
C LEU A 57 -5.48 7.42 -4.87
N ARG A 58 -4.30 8.04 -4.88
CA ARG A 58 -4.17 9.48 -4.59
C ARG A 58 -4.97 10.37 -5.55
N SER A 59 -5.08 9.99 -6.82
CA SER A 59 -5.78 10.79 -7.83
C SER A 59 -7.25 10.98 -7.46
N ASP A 60 -7.89 9.91 -7.02
CA ASP A 60 -9.34 9.87 -6.80
C ASP A 60 -9.69 10.45 -5.44
N LEU A 61 -8.92 10.07 -4.42
CA LEU A 61 -9.14 10.50 -3.04
C LEU A 61 -9.13 12.03 -2.88
N GLY A 62 -8.48 12.75 -3.79
CA GLY A 62 -8.30 14.19 -3.68
C GLY A 62 -7.23 14.59 -2.66
N ASN A 63 -6.67 15.79 -2.84
CA ASN A 63 -5.54 16.23 -2.02
C ASN A 63 -5.93 16.48 -0.55
N ASP A 64 -7.14 16.99 -0.30
CA ASP A 64 -7.58 17.43 1.03
C ASP A 64 -7.93 16.25 1.93
N VAL A 65 -8.77 15.32 1.45
CA VAL A 65 -9.08 14.07 2.18
C VAL A 65 -7.79 13.32 2.46
N ARG A 66 -6.95 13.09 1.44
CA ARG A 66 -5.67 12.40 1.63
C ARG A 66 -4.80 13.09 2.69
N ARG A 67 -4.70 14.42 2.67
CA ARG A 67 -3.91 15.17 3.67
C ARG A 67 -4.49 15.00 5.06
N ARG A 68 -5.80 15.18 5.24
CA ARG A 68 -6.51 15.01 6.51
C ARG A 68 -6.24 13.63 7.11
N GLU A 69 -6.53 12.57 6.35
CA GLU A 69 -6.41 11.19 6.86
C GLU A 69 -4.94 10.77 7.07
N THR A 70 -4.05 11.16 6.15
CA THR A 70 -2.61 10.88 6.33
C THR A 70 -2.04 11.60 7.55
N SER A 71 -2.50 12.82 7.84
CA SER A 71 -2.07 13.60 9.00
C SER A 71 -2.59 12.99 10.30
N ALA A 72 -3.87 12.60 10.36
CA ALA A 72 -4.45 11.90 11.51
C ALA A 72 -3.68 10.62 11.84
N MET A 73 -3.52 9.72 10.85
CA MET A 73 -2.74 8.49 11.03
C MET A 73 -1.26 8.73 11.38
N ARG A 74 -0.68 9.86 10.97
CA ARG A 74 0.67 10.26 11.37
C ARG A 74 0.72 10.81 12.79
N GLY A 75 -0.30 11.53 13.23
CA GLY A 75 -0.49 11.99 14.61
C GLY A 75 -0.51 10.81 15.56
N ALA A 76 -1.49 9.92 15.39
CA ALA A 76 -1.61 8.67 16.13
C ALA A 76 -0.30 7.86 16.12
N ALA A 77 0.35 7.66 14.96
CA ALA A 77 1.61 6.91 14.92
C ALA A 77 2.76 7.58 15.70
N ARG A 78 2.79 8.92 15.80
CA ARG A 78 3.82 9.65 16.57
C ARG A 78 3.58 9.55 18.07
N ARG A 79 2.33 9.60 18.54
CA ARG A 79 2.01 9.35 19.96
C ARG A 79 2.54 8.01 20.45
N LEU A 80 2.48 7.02 19.55
CA LEU A 80 2.97 5.66 19.77
C LEU A 80 4.49 5.49 19.62
N SER A 81 5.28 6.57 19.42
CA SER A 81 6.70 6.47 19.08
C SER A 81 7.68 6.39 20.25
N GLY A 82 7.21 6.40 21.50
CA GLY A 82 8.05 6.48 22.71
C GLY A 82 9.07 5.34 22.90
N ALA A 83 8.98 4.57 23.99
CA ALA A 83 9.98 3.58 24.40
C ALA A 83 10.40 2.52 23.34
N ARG A 84 9.65 2.38 22.23
CA ARG A 84 10.00 1.44 21.15
C ARG A 84 11.24 1.84 20.37
N ASP A 85 11.48 3.13 20.12
CA ASP A 85 12.63 3.54 19.31
C ASP A 85 13.95 3.17 20.05
N ALA A 86 13.98 3.28 21.39
CA ALA A 86 15.09 2.79 22.23
C ALA A 86 15.26 1.26 22.19
N GLN A 87 14.17 0.48 22.21
CA GLN A 87 14.25 -0.98 22.09
C GLN A 87 14.82 -1.43 20.73
N VAL A 88 14.50 -0.74 19.63
CA VAL A 88 15.11 -1.02 18.32
C VAL A 88 16.61 -0.72 18.34
N MET A 89 17.04 0.31 19.05
CA MET A 89 18.47 0.63 19.20
C MET A 89 19.23 -0.43 20.00
N LEU A 90 18.63 -0.99 21.07
CA LEU A 90 19.20 -2.13 21.79
C LEU A 90 19.37 -3.35 20.88
N GLU A 91 18.33 -3.73 20.15
CA GLU A 91 18.38 -4.84 19.18
C GLU A 91 19.43 -4.59 18.08
N THR A 92 19.60 -3.34 17.65
CA THR A 92 20.59 -2.96 16.63
C THR A 92 22.02 -3.03 17.17
N LEU A 93 22.24 -2.59 18.42
CA LEU A 93 23.52 -2.68 19.11
C LEU A 93 23.92 -4.15 19.34
N ASP A 94 22.99 -5.00 19.75
CA ASP A 94 23.21 -6.44 19.91
C ASP A 94 23.63 -7.10 18.60
N LYS A 95 22.91 -6.80 17.50
CA LYS A 95 23.27 -7.30 16.16
C LYS A 95 24.65 -6.83 15.71
N LEU A 96 25.03 -5.60 16.04
CA LEU A 96 26.37 -5.06 15.72
C LEU A 96 27.46 -5.79 16.52
N ALA A 97 27.25 -5.97 17.83
CA ALA A 97 28.20 -6.64 18.72
C ALA A 97 28.38 -8.12 18.38
N ALA A 98 27.34 -8.78 17.86
CA ALA A 98 27.38 -10.17 17.43
C ALA A 98 27.94 -10.38 16.01
N ASP A 99 28.18 -9.31 15.23
CA ASP A 99 28.65 -9.45 13.85
C ASP A 99 30.18 -9.69 13.82
N PRO A 100 30.65 -10.91 13.46
CA PRO A 100 32.07 -11.27 13.51
C PRO A 100 32.93 -10.49 12.50
N ARG A 101 32.30 -9.77 11.57
CA ARG A 101 33.02 -8.97 10.59
C ARG A 101 33.51 -7.67 11.19
N VAL A 102 32.92 -7.15 12.27
CA VAL A 102 33.32 -5.89 12.91
C VAL A 102 33.81 -6.14 14.33
N ALA A 103 34.68 -5.27 14.82
CA ALA A 103 35.16 -5.31 16.20
C ALA A 103 34.63 -4.09 16.94
N VAL A 104 33.94 -4.32 18.05
CA VAL A 104 33.40 -3.28 18.93
C VAL A 104 33.91 -3.54 20.35
N PRO A 105 34.41 -2.53 21.08
CA PRO A 105 34.88 -2.74 22.44
C PRO A 105 33.74 -3.22 23.35
N GLY A 106 33.91 -4.35 24.02
CA GLY A 106 32.92 -4.90 24.96
C GLY A 106 32.46 -3.88 26.02
N PRO A 107 33.36 -3.12 26.67
CA PRO A 107 32.97 -2.07 27.61
C PRO A 107 32.13 -0.95 26.98
N ALA A 108 32.37 -0.60 25.71
CA ALA A 108 31.56 0.40 25.00
C ALA A 108 30.14 -0.12 24.74
N VAL A 109 30.00 -1.38 24.33
CA VAL A 109 28.70 -2.03 24.13
C VAL A 109 27.92 -2.07 25.46
N ALA A 110 28.55 -2.49 26.56
CA ALA A 110 27.92 -2.51 27.87
C ALA A 110 27.41 -1.12 28.28
N ARG A 111 28.26 -0.09 28.14
CA ARG A 111 27.87 1.29 28.49
C ARG A 111 26.72 1.81 27.62
N LEU A 112 26.75 1.58 26.32
CA LEU A 112 25.67 1.98 25.41
C LEU A 112 24.36 1.26 25.74
N LYS A 113 24.41 -0.02 26.16
CA LYS A 113 23.21 -0.74 26.63
C LYS A 113 22.63 -0.08 27.86
N GLU A 114 23.44 0.22 28.87
CA GLU A 114 22.98 0.91 30.08
C GLU A 114 22.29 2.24 29.75
N LEU A 115 22.88 3.02 28.84
CA LEU A 115 22.32 4.32 28.42
C LEU A 115 20.98 4.16 27.69
N LEU A 116 20.89 3.21 26.76
CA LEU A 116 19.67 2.92 26.02
C LEU A 116 18.57 2.34 26.91
N GLU A 117 18.93 1.51 27.90
CA GLU A 117 18.01 0.97 28.91
C GLU A 117 17.51 2.08 29.83
N ALA A 118 18.39 2.95 30.34
CA ALA A 118 18.01 4.10 31.14
C ALA A 118 17.05 5.03 30.38
N ARG A 119 17.37 5.34 29.12
CA ARG A 119 16.49 6.14 28.25
C ARG A 119 15.14 5.47 28.01
N ARG A 120 15.10 4.15 27.86
CA ARG A 120 13.86 3.39 27.71
C ARG A 120 12.99 3.48 28.97
N GLU A 121 13.60 3.33 30.15
CA GLU A 121 12.88 3.40 31.43
C GLU A 121 12.41 4.83 31.74
N GLU A 122 13.20 5.85 31.42
CA GLU A 122 12.78 7.26 31.46
C GLU A 122 11.55 7.50 30.58
N LEU A 123 11.61 7.10 29.30
CA LEU A 123 10.48 7.24 28.36
C LEU A 123 9.25 6.45 28.82
N ARG A 124 9.43 5.32 29.51
CA ARG A 124 8.32 4.55 30.11
C ARG A 124 7.72 5.25 31.33
N GLY A 125 8.55 5.87 32.16
CA GLY A 125 8.11 6.60 33.35
C GLY A 125 7.44 7.93 33.03
N GLU A 126 7.86 8.60 31.95
CA GLU A 126 7.29 9.88 31.50
C GLU A 126 6.01 9.73 30.66
N SER A 127 5.84 8.61 29.95
CA SER A 127 4.67 8.39 29.09
C SER A 127 3.58 7.60 29.81
N ASP A 128 2.38 8.14 29.89
CA ASP A 128 1.18 7.31 30.04
C ASP A 128 0.87 6.67 28.69
N LEU A 129 1.64 5.64 28.34
CA LEU A 129 1.54 4.94 27.06
C LEU A 129 0.14 4.37 26.84
N GLU A 130 -0.57 4.01 27.91
CA GLU A 130 -1.94 3.52 27.84
C GLU A 130 -2.94 4.63 27.49
N ALA A 131 -2.78 5.83 28.06
CA ALA A 131 -3.55 7.00 27.67
C ALA A 131 -3.26 7.43 26.23
N GLU A 132 -1.98 7.53 25.82
CA GLU A 132 -1.61 7.86 24.44
C GLU A 132 -2.13 6.82 23.44
N ALA A 133 -2.14 5.53 23.82
CA ALA A 133 -2.74 4.48 23.00
C ALA A 133 -4.26 4.60 22.91
N ALA A 134 -4.94 5.02 23.98
CA ALA A 134 -6.38 5.27 23.97
C ALA A 134 -6.73 6.47 23.08
N GLU A 135 -5.98 7.57 23.17
CA GLU A 135 -6.15 8.74 22.29
C GLU A 135 -5.88 8.38 20.84
N ALA A 136 -4.78 7.67 20.55
CA ALA A 136 -4.50 7.17 19.22
C ALA A 136 -5.65 6.29 18.70
N ALA A 137 -6.18 5.37 19.51
CA ALA A 137 -7.31 4.54 19.11
C ALA A 137 -8.57 5.36 18.79
N ALA A 138 -8.85 6.44 19.54
CA ALA A 138 -9.96 7.35 19.26
C ALA A 138 -9.76 8.14 17.94
N GLU A 139 -8.55 8.66 17.71
CA GLU A 139 -8.21 9.32 16.43
C GLU A 139 -8.40 8.37 15.24
N LEU A 140 -7.99 7.10 15.39
CA LEU A 140 -8.14 6.09 14.35
C LEU A 140 -9.60 5.68 14.12
N ALA A 141 -10.43 5.64 15.17
CA ALA A 141 -11.86 5.40 15.05
C ALA A 141 -12.53 6.48 14.19
N ALA A 142 -12.18 7.75 14.40
CA ALA A 142 -12.69 8.84 13.58
C ALA A 142 -12.27 8.71 12.10
N VAL A 143 -11.03 8.27 11.82
CA VAL A 143 -10.61 7.96 10.43
C VAL A 143 -11.44 6.82 9.87
N ARG A 144 -11.65 5.76 10.66
CA ARG A 144 -12.37 4.54 10.28
C ARG A 144 -13.82 4.80 9.87
N GLU A 145 -14.51 5.71 10.55
CA GLU A 145 -15.89 6.13 10.23
C GLU A 145 -15.99 6.78 8.84
N ARG A 146 -14.97 7.52 8.42
CA ARG A 146 -14.97 8.24 7.14
C ARG A 146 -14.49 7.41 5.96
N VAL A 147 -13.95 6.21 6.18
CA VAL A 147 -13.37 5.36 5.12
C VAL A 147 -14.41 5.08 4.03
N ASP A 148 -15.66 4.84 4.43
CA ASP A 148 -16.75 4.50 3.52
C ASP A 148 -17.28 5.74 2.75
N GLU A 149 -16.96 6.94 3.22
CA GLU A 149 -17.36 8.22 2.62
C GLU A 149 -16.31 8.82 1.67
N TRP A 150 -15.13 8.21 1.55
CA TRP A 150 -14.08 8.73 0.66
C TRP A 150 -14.56 8.83 -0.79
N PRO A 151 -14.12 9.84 -1.57
CA PRO A 151 -14.46 9.95 -2.99
C PRO A 151 -13.56 9.01 -3.81
N LEU A 152 -13.74 7.69 -3.64
CA LEU A 152 -13.03 6.67 -4.41
C LEU A 152 -14.01 6.02 -5.38
N ASP A 153 -13.59 5.91 -6.62
CA ASP A 153 -14.35 5.30 -7.71
C ASP A 153 -13.78 3.92 -8.07
N ASP A 154 -14.67 3.00 -8.40
CA ASP A 154 -14.36 1.64 -8.83
C ASP A 154 -14.27 1.50 -10.38
N GLU A 155 -14.26 2.61 -11.13
CA GLU A 155 -14.04 2.66 -12.59
C GLU A 155 -12.60 2.28 -13.02
N GLY A 156 -12.19 1.05 -12.70
CA GLY A 156 -11.02 0.39 -13.26
C GLY A 156 -9.68 0.74 -12.61
N PHE A 157 -8.62 0.80 -13.41
CA PHE A 157 -7.23 0.79 -12.93
C PHE A 157 -6.52 2.14 -13.05
N ALA A 158 -7.15 3.17 -13.64
CA ALA A 158 -6.49 4.42 -14.00
C ALA A 158 -5.85 5.12 -12.79
N ALA A 159 -6.56 5.18 -11.67
CA ALA A 159 -6.11 5.78 -10.43
C ALA A 159 -4.91 5.05 -9.83
N ALA A 160 -5.02 3.72 -9.69
CA ALA A 160 -3.95 2.87 -9.23
C ALA A 160 -2.74 2.94 -10.16
N ALA A 161 -2.94 3.00 -11.47
CA ALA A 161 -1.88 3.18 -12.46
C ALA A 161 -1.14 4.50 -12.25
N ALA A 162 -1.86 5.60 -12.04
CA ALA A 162 -1.27 6.91 -11.77
C ALA A 162 -0.46 6.90 -10.45
N GLY A 163 -1.04 6.36 -9.38
CA GLY A 163 -0.38 6.25 -8.08
C GLY A 163 0.86 5.35 -8.12
N LEU A 164 0.76 4.17 -8.74
CA LEU A 164 1.86 3.23 -8.87
C LEU A 164 3.01 3.79 -9.71
N ARG A 165 2.69 4.47 -10.81
CA ARG A 165 3.70 5.16 -11.65
C ARG A 165 4.48 6.19 -10.84
N ARG A 166 3.77 6.94 -10.00
CA ARG A 166 4.38 7.94 -9.09
C ARG A 166 5.24 7.25 -8.03
N LEU A 167 4.73 6.23 -7.34
CA LEU A 167 5.48 5.52 -6.30
C LEU A 167 6.77 4.89 -6.84
N HIS A 168 6.67 4.18 -7.96
CA HIS A 168 7.83 3.61 -8.65
C HIS A 168 8.81 4.69 -9.11
N GLY A 169 8.33 5.76 -9.73
CA GLY A 169 9.17 6.87 -10.18
C GLY A 169 9.92 7.56 -9.03
N GLN A 170 9.25 7.77 -7.90
CA GLN A 170 9.85 8.37 -6.72
C GLN A 170 10.87 7.44 -6.04
N GLY A 171 10.61 6.14 -6.01
CA GLY A 171 11.57 5.15 -5.52
C GLY A 171 12.86 5.17 -6.34
N ARG A 172 12.73 5.16 -7.66
CA ARG A 172 13.87 5.26 -8.59
C ARG A 172 14.65 6.56 -8.41
N GLN A 173 13.99 7.71 -8.35
CA GLN A 173 14.65 9.00 -8.12
C GLN A 173 15.35 9.07 -6.75
N ALA A 174 14.76 8.46 -5.72
CA ALA A 174 15.35 8.42 -4.39
C ALA A 174 16.58 7.50 -4.35
N MET A 175 16.56 6.38 -5.09
CA MET A 175 17.74 5.55 -5.33
C MET A 175 18.85 6.38 -5.96
N ASP A 176 18.59 7.01 -7.11
CA ASP A 176 19.60 7.79 -7.85
C ASP A 176 20.25 8.85 -6.94
N ARG A 177 19.44 9.57 -6.15
CA ARG A 177 19.94 10.56 -5.18
C ARG A 177 20.75 9.95 -4.03
N ALA A 178 20.33 8.80 -3.50
CA ALA A 178 21.05 8.12 -2.43
C ALA A 178 22.45 7.65 -2.90
N LEU A 179 22.54 7.19 -4.15
CA LEU A 179 23.80 6.78 -4.76
C LEU A 179 24.69 7.96 -5.14
N GLU A 180 24.11 9.07 -5.58
CA GLU A 180 24.84 10.29 -5.91
C GLU A 180 25.40 10.99 -4.66
N LYS A 181 24.56 11.20 -3.64
CA LYS A 181 24.93 12.01 -2.47
C LYS A 181 25.58 11.22 -1.35
N GLY A 182 25.20 9.96 -1.16
CA GLY A 182 25.72 9.11 -0.08
C GLY A 182 25.23 9.46 1.34
N ASP A 183 24.52 10.58 1.54
CA ASP A 183 24.08 11.07 2.86
C ASP A 183 22.89 10.30 3.46
N ASP A 184 22.82 10.31 4.79
CA ASP A 184 21.86 9.52 5.58
C ASP A 184 20.40 9.88 5.26
N GLN A 185 20.15 11.17 5.00
CA GLN A 185 18.82 11.65 4.63
C GLN A 185 18.35 11.07 3.29
N SER A 186 19.24 10.96 2.30
CA SER A 186 18.94 10.42 0.99
C SER A 186 18.70 8.91 1.04
N TRP A 187 19.52 8.17 1.80
CA TRP A 187 19.30 6.74 2.06
C TRP A 187 17.99 6.48 2.83
N HIS A 188 17.69 7.30 3.84
CA HIS A 188 16.43 7.23 4.58
C HIS A 188 15.21 7.54 3.69
N GLU A 189 15.32 8.54 2.80
CA GLU A 189 14.28 8.84 1.83
C GLU A 189 14.05 7.70 0.84
N TRP A 190 15.14 7.07 0.35
CA TRP A 190 15.05 5.90 -0.50
C TRP A 190 14.32 4.75 0.19
N ARG A 191 14.70 4.43 1.43
CA ARG A 191 14.00 3.43 2.25
C ARG A 191 12.50 3.70 2.35
N LYS A 192 12.10 4.94 2.65
CA LYS A 192 10.68 5.31 2.76
C LYS A 192 9.95 5.03 1.45
N ARG A 193 10.55 5.37 0.30
CA ARG A 193 9.94 5.16 -1.02
C ARG A 193 9.87 3.70 -1.45
N VAL A 194 10.90 2.89 -1.15
CA VAL A 194 10.85 1.43 -1.38
C VAL A 194 9.70 0.83 -0.58
N LYS A 195 9.55 1.22 0.69
CA LYS A 195 8.47 0.70 1.53
C LYS A 195 7.08 1.12 1.04
N ASP A 196 6.93 2.34 0.53
CA ASP A 196 5.68 2.77 -0.11
C ASP A 196 5.35 1.91 -1.35
N LEU A 197 6.34 1.64 -2.21
CA LEU A 197 6.16 0.79 -3.40
C LEU A 197 5.85 -0.65 -3.01
N TRP A 198 6.60 -1.25 -2.08
CA TRP A 198 6.38 -2.62 -1.61
C TRP A 198 4.95 -2.85 -1.15
N TYR A 199 4.40 -1.96 -0.32
CA TYR A 199 3.00 -2.07 0.10
C TYR A 199 2.01 -1.95 -1.06
N ALA A 200 2.24 -1.05 -2.01
CA ALA A 200 1.40 -0.95 -3.21
C ALA A 200 1.45 -2.24 -4.05
N LEU A 201 2.62 -2.85 -4.23
CA LEU A 201 2.76 -4.12 -4.96
C LEU A 201 2.05 -5.27 -4.24
N ARG A 202 2.08 -5.30 -2.90
CA ARG A 202 1.34 -6.28 -2.10
C ARG A 202 -0.17 -6.19 -2.31
N ILE A 203 -0.72 -4.97 -2.37
CA ILE A 203 -2.14 -4.75 -2.67
C ILE A 203 -2.50 -5.40 -4.01
N LEU A 204 -1.65 -5.18 -5.03
CA LEU A 204 -1.89 -5.61 -6.40
C LEU A 204 -1.47 -7.06 -6.69
N LYS A 205 -0.83 -7.77 -5.76
CA LYS A 205 -0.23 -9.09 -6.02
C LYS A 205 -1.23 -10.11 -6.57
N SER A 206 -2.51 -10.04 -6.18
CA SER A 206 -3.58 -10.90 -6.69
C SER A 206 -4.02 -10.58 -8.13
N VAL A 207 -3.81 -9.35 -8.61
CA VAL A 207 -4.14 -8.95 -9.99
C VAL A 207 -3.23 -9.65 -11.00
N ALA A 208 -1.98 -9.87 -10.62
CA ALA A 208 -0.91 -10.24 -11.54
C ALA A 208 0.17 -11.10 -10.83
N PRO A 209 -0.19 -12.24 -10.22
CA PRO A 209 0.71 -12.98 -9.32
C PRO A 209 2.02 -13.39 -10.00
N GLY A 210 1.95 -13.84 -11.26
CA GLY A 210 3.13 -14.21 -12.04
C GLY A 210 4.04 -13.02 -12.39
N GLN A 211 3.52 -11.80 -12.49
CA GLN A 211 4.33 -10.61 -12.80
C GLN A 211 4.72 -9.79 -11.57
N LEU A 212 4.06 -10.00 -10.42
CA LEU A 212 4.27 -9.22 -9.20
C LEU A 212 4.97 -9.97 -8.08
N SER A 213 5.03 -11.30 -8.09
CA SER A 213 5.71 -12.03 -7.02
C SER A 213 7.18 -11.61 -6.89
N GLY A 214 7.96 -11.69 -7.98
CA GLY A 214 9.36 -11.25 -8.00
C GLY A 214 9.56 -9.80 -7.53
N PRO A 215 8.95 -8.79 -8.18
CA PRO A 215 9.10 -7.39 -7.76
C PRO A 215 8.63 -7.11 -6.33
N THR A 216 7.60 -7.81 -5.83
CA THR A 216 7.15 -7.66 -4.44
C THR A 216 8.19 -8.18 -3.47
N ASP A 217 8.78 -9.33 -3.76
CA ASP A 217 9.79 -9.97 -2.91
C ASP A 217 11.09 -9.15 -2.94
N GLU A 218 11.54 -8.68 -4.12
CA GLU A 218 12.69 -7.76 -4.24
C GLU A 218 12.49 -6.45 -3.48
N ALA A 219 11.29 -5.86 -3.53
CA ALA A 219 10.98 -4.67 -2.76
C ALA A 219 10.92 -4.92 -1.24
N SER A 220 10.56 -6.14 -0.82
CA SER A 220 10.62 -6.59 0.57
C SER A 220 12.07 -6.66 1.04
N ASP A 221 12.90 -7.41 0.32
CA ASP A 221 14.32 -7.61 0.64
C ASP A 221 15.06 -6.27 0.69
N LEU A 222 14.83 -5.39 -0.29
CA LEU A 222 15.41 -4.05 -0.31
C LEU A 222 14.92 -3.18 0.85
N SER A 223 13.64 -3.27 1.21
CA SER A 223 13.08 -2.54 2.36
C SER A 223 13.73 -2.96 3.67
N ASP A 224 14.02 -4.25 3.83
CA ASP A 224 14.64 -4.81 5.03
C ASP A 224 16.11 -4.41 5.13
N VAL A 225 16.89 -4.54 4.05
CA VAL A 225 18.30 -4.10 3.99
C VAL A 225 18.43 -2.60 4.26
N LEU A 226 17.59 -1.76 3.64
CA LEU A 226 17.57 -0.32 3.90
C LEU A 226 17.04 0.00 5.31
N GLY A 227 16.26 -0.90 5.91
CA GLY A 227 15.84 -0.85 7.31
C GLY A 227 17.01 -0.97 8.25
N ASP A 228 17.78 -2.06 8.15
CA ASP A 228 18.96 -2.26 8.97
C ASP A 228 19.98 -1.14 8.77
N HIS A 229 20.15 -0.64 7.54
CA HIS A 229 21.05 0.49 7.26
C HIS A 229 20.64 1.77 8.00
N ASN A 230 19.34 2.05 8.03
CA ASN A 230 18.78 3.20 8.73
C ASN A 230 18.92 3.07 10.24
N ASP A 231 18.65 1.89 10.79
CA ASP A 231 18.68 1.69 12.23
C ASP A 231 20.12 1.85 12.77
N LEU A 232 21.13 1.45 11.98
CA LEU A 232 22.55 1.75 12.26
C LEU A 232 22.90 3.22 12.13
N ALA A 233 22.21 3.99 11.28
CA ALA A 233 22.42 5.43 11.18
C ALA A 233 21.94 6.15 12.44
N VAL A 234 20.76 5.78 12.94
CA VAL A 234 20.21 6.29 14.20
C VAL A 234 21.10 5.91 15.38
N LEU A 235 21.59 4.66 15.44
CA LEU A 235 22.52 4.25 16.48
C LEU A 235 23.85 5.04 16.42
N ALA A 236 24.30 5.44 15.24
CA ALA A 236 25.48 6.29 15.10
C ALA A 236 25.26 7.70 15.67
N GLU A 237 24.05 8.26 15.54
CA GLU A 237 23.67 9.52 16.19
C GLU A 237 23.71 9.37 17.72
N THR A 238 23.16 8.28 18.27
CA THR A 238 23.24 7.99 19.72
C THR A 238 24.68 7.91 20.23
N VAL A 239 25.59 7.30 19.47
CA VAL A 239 27.01 7.22 19.86
C VAL A 239 27.68 8.60 19.86
N ILE A 240 27.25 9.49 18.96
CA ILE A 240 27.74 10.88 18.93
C ILE A 240 27.21 11.65 20.16
N GLU A 241 25.93 11.50 20.47
CA GLU A 241 25.30 12.16 21.63
C GLU A 241 25.95 11.76 22.96
N HIS A 242 26.31 10.49 23.11
CA HIS A 242 26.92 9.94 24.33
C HIS A 242 28.43 9.77 24.22
N HIS A 243 29.10 10.50 23.33
CA HIS A 243 30.53 10.40 23.08
C HIS A 243 31.35 10.48 24.39
N ASP A 244 31.06 11.48 25.22
CA ASP A 244 31.82 11.80 26.43
C ASP A 244 31.55 10.82 27.59
N GLU A 245 30.53 9.97 27.46
CA GLU A 245 30.20 8.92 28.42
C GLU A 245 30.90 7.60 28.13
N LEU A 246 31.61 7.52 27.01
CA LEU A 246 32.41 6.37 26.60
C LEU A 246 33.88 6.61 26.95
N ALA A 247 34.62 5.51 27.20
CA ALA A 247 36.06 5.61 27.43
C ALA A 247 36.77 6.19 26.19
N PRO A 248 37.92 6.88 26.35
CA PRO A 248 38.64 7.50 25.24
C PRO A 248 38.88 6.52 24.08
N GLY A 249 38.52 6.92 22.85
CA GLY A 249 38.67 6.11 21.65
C GLY A 249 37.55 5.10 21.39
N HIS A 250 36.68 4.81 22.36
CA HIS A 250 35.61 3.82 22.18
C HIS A 250 34.52 4.30 21.23
N ALA A 251 34.15 5.58 21.29
CA ALA A 251 33.14 6.16 20.41
C ALA A 251 33.56 6.05 18.93
N GLU A 252 34.83 6.32 18.63
CA GLU A 252 35.41 6.22 17.29
C GLU A 252 35.43 4.78 16.79
N LEU A 253 35.79 3.82 17.65
CA LEU A 253 35.78 2.40 17.30
C LEU A 253 34.36 1.90 16.99
N VAL A 254 33.37 2.26 17.82
CA VAL A 254 31.96 1.92 17.57
C VAL A 254 31.47 2.55 16.28
N ARG A 255 31.76 3.84 16.04
CA ARG A 255 31.38 4.54 14.80
C ARG A 255 32.03 3.92 13.56
N ALA A 256 33.29 3.51 13.64
CA ALA A 256 33.95 2.80 12.54
C ALA A 256 33.28 1.45 12.24
N ALA A 257 32.89 0.69 13.27
CA ALA A 257 32.14 -0.56 13.11
C ALA A 257 30.76 -0.31 12.45
N LEU A 258 30.02 0.70 12.91
CA LEU A 258 28.74 1.11 12.33
C LEU A 258 28.90 1.49 10.85
N ALA A 259 29.87 2.35 10.51
CA ALA A 259 30.14 2.77 9.15
C ALA A 259 30.42 1.58 8.23
N ARG A 260 31.31 0.67 8.64
CA ARG A 260 31.66 -0.54 7.86
C ARG A 260 30.46 -1.46 7.64
N ARG A 261 29.61 -1.63 8.66
CA ARG A 261 28.39 -2.43 8.52
C ARG A 261 27.41 -1.77 7.56
N ARG A 262 27.23 -0.45 7.65
CA ARG A 262 26.38 0.34 6.76
C ARG A 262 26.86 0.25 5.31
N ASP A 263 28.17 0.32 5.05
CA ASP A 263 28.72 0.18 3.70
C ASP A 263 28.47 -1.22 3.12
N THR A 264 28.55 -2.26 3.94
CA THR A 264 28.18 -3.62 3.52
C THR A 264 26.70 -3.69 3.11
N LEU A 265 25.80 -3.07 3.88
CA LEU A 265 24.36 -3.03 3.55
C LEU A 265 24.08 -2.19 2.29
N ARG A 266 24.81 -1.08 2.08
CA ARG A 266 24.73 -0.29 0.84
C ARG A 266 25.11 -1.14 -0.38
N LEU A 267 26.19 -1.92 -0.30
CA LEU A 267 26.61 -2.83 -1.37
C LEU A 267 25.57 -3.91 -1.67
N THR A 268 24.82 -4.38 -0.66
CA THR A 268 23.69 -5.29 -0.84
C THR A 268 22.46 -4.60 -1.43
N ALA A 269 22.15 -3.38 -1.00
CA ALA A 269 20.97 -2.62 -1.42
C ALA A 269 21.02 -2.20 -2.90
N VAL A 270 22.20 -1.81 -3.40
CA VAL A 270 22.38 -1.33 -4.78
C VAL A 270 21.85 -2.33 -5.83
N PRO A 271 22.31 -3.59 -5.89
CA PRO A 271 21.83 -4.52 -6.91
C PRO A 271 20.33 -4.85 -6.77
N LEU A 272 19.80 -4.89 -5.54
CA LEU A 272 18.36 -5.04 -5.31
C LEU A 272 17.57 -3.87 -5.90
N GLY A 273 18.02 -2.64 -5.64
CA GLY A 273 17.45 -1.43 -6.22
C GLY A 273 17.50 -1.39 -7.74
N MET A 274 18.65 -1.73 -8.31
CA MET A 274 18.85 -1.76 -9.76
C MET A 274 17.93 -2.74 -10.46
N ARG A 275 17.68 -3.92 -9.88
CA ARG A 275 16.71 -4.89 -10.43
C ARG A 275 15.28 -4.41 -10.28
N LEU A 276 14.89 -3.96 -9.09
CA LEU A 276 13.54 -3.46 -8.81
C LEU A 276 13.15 -2.29 -9.72
N TYR A 277 14.08 -1.40 -10.03
CA TYR A 277 13.85 -0.21 -10.86
C TYR A 277 14.41 -0.31 -12.30
N ALA A 278 14.80 -1.52 -12.74
CA ALA A 278 15.35 -1.75 -14.09
C ALA A 278 14.35 -1.31 -15.18
N GLU A 279 13.07 -1.64 -14.98
CA GLU A 279 12.01 -1.21 -15.86
C GLU A 279 11.58 0.23 -15.55
N ARG A 280 11.38 1.05 -16.59
CA ARG A 280 10.86 2.41 -16.38
C ARG A 280 9.41 2.38 -15.87
N PRO A 281 8.97 3.38 -15.09
CA PRO A 281 7.65 3.39 -14.46
C PRO A 281 6.46 3.21 -15.44
N LYS A 282 6.54 3.80 -16.64
CA LYS A 282 5.44 3.74 -17.64
C LYS A 282 5.22 2.32 -18.17
N PRO A 283 6.23 1.62 -18.76
CA PRO A 283 6.10 0.22 -19.16
C PRO A 283 5.66 -0.72 -18.02
N PHE A 284 6.25 -0.56 -16.83
CA PHE A 284 5.92 -1.37 -15.66
C PHE A 284 4.42 -1.33 -15.34
N VAL A 285 3.87 -0.12 -15.23
CA VAL A 285 2.44 0.07 -14.95
C VAL A 285 1.56 -0.41 -16.10
N ARG A 286 1.95 -0.15 -17.36
CA ARG A 286 1.18 -0.60 -18.54
C ARG A 286 1.06 -2.13 -18.61
N ARG A 287 2.07 -2.88 -18.15
CA ARG A 287 1.95 -4.33 -18.03
C ARG A 287 0.86 -4.71 -17.03
N LEU A 288 0.86 -4.11 -15.84
CA LEU A 288 -0.11 -4.41 -14.79
C LEU A 288 -1.54 -4.01 -15.16
N GLU A 289 -1.69 -2.89 -15.87
CA GLU A 289 -2.98 -2.45 -16.43
C GLU A 289 -3.54 -3.47 -17.41
N ARG A 290 -2.72 -4.04 -18.30
CA ARG A 290 -3.15 -5.15 -19.17
C ARG A 290 -3.59 -6.38 -18.38
N CYS A 291 -2.89 -6.70 -17.30
CA CYS A 291 -3.25 -7.83 -16.43
C CYS A 291 -4.57 -7.57 -15.69
N TRP A 292 -4.81 -6.33 -15.25
CA TRP A 292 -6.10 -5.92 -14.69
C TRP A 292 -7.26 -6.10 -15.67
N HIS A 293 -7.11 -5.63 -16.91
CA HIS A 293 -8.15 -5.80 -17.94
C HIS A 293 -8.36 -7.27 -18.34
N ALA A 294 -7.28 -8.04 -18.42
CA ALA A 294 -7.36 -9.48 -18.67
C ALA A 294 -8.07 -10.21 -17.52
N ARG A 295 -7.84 -9.81 -16.27
CA ARG A 295 -8.54 -10.33 -15.08
C ARG A 295 -10.04 -10.14 -15.19
N ASP A 296 -10.52 -8.95 -15.56
CA ASP A 296 -11.96 -8.70 -15.69
C ASP A 296 -12.56 -9.48 -16.89
N SER A 297 -11.82 -9.58 -17.99
CA SER A 297 -12.25 -10.38 -19.15
C SER A 297 -12.37 -11.86 -18.80
N GLN A 298 -11.41 -12.39 -18.03
CA GLN A 298 -11.44 -13.76 -17.50
C GLN A 298 -12.59 -13.93 -16.51
N ALA A 299 -12.76 -13.00 -15.57
CA ALA A 299 -13.85 -13.02 -14.60
C ALA A 299 -15.23 -13.03 -15.27
N ALA A 300 -15.40 -12.26 -16.36
CA ALA A 300 -16.61 -12.24 -17.17
C ALA A 300 -16.85 -13.54 -17.94
N ALA A 301 -15.79 -14.20 -18.43
CA ALA A 301 -15.88 -15.48 -19.11
C ALA A 301 -16.24 -16.62 -18.14
N ASP A 302 -15.73 -16.56 -16.91
CA ASP A 302 -15.95 -17.55 -15.86
C ASP A 302 -17.24 -17.30 -15.05
N ALA A 303 -17.93 -16.18 -15.28
CA ALA A 303 -19.13 -15.82 -14.54
C ALA A 303 -20.33 -16.68 -14.96
N HIS A 304 -21.20 -16.96 -13.99
CA HIS A 304 -22.51 -17.56 -14.22
C HIS A 304 -23.49 -16.49 -14.69
N TRP A 305 -23.77 -16.44 -15.99
CA TRP A 305 -24.67 -15.44 -16.58
C TRP A 305 -26.13 -15.86 -16.44
N MET A 306 -26.94 -14.97 -15.87
CA MET A 306 -28.36 -15.20 -15.65
C MET A 306 -29.21 -14.05 -16.21
N PRO A 307 -30.33 -14.33 -16.89
CA PRO A 307 -31.29 -13.31 -17.26
C PRO A 307 -31.86 -12.58 -16.03
N PRO A 308 -32.19 -11.27 -16.13
CA PRO A 308 -32.75 -10.50 -15.02
C PRO A 308 -33.97 -11.15 -14.35
N GLU A 309 -34.83 -11.79 -15.15
CA GLU A 309 -36.03 -12.48 -14.69
C GLU A 309 -35.68 -13.68 -13.81
N LEU A 310 -34.66 -14.44 -14.20
CA LEU A 310 -34.19 -15.62 -13.47
C LEU A 310 -33.55 -15.21 -12.13
N VAL A 311 -32.80 -14.12 -12.12
CA VAL A 311 -32.22 -13.55 -10.89
C VAL A 311 -33.32 -13.16 -9.90
N GLY A 312 -34.37 -12.47 -10.37
CA GLY A 312 -35.53 -12.11 -9.55
C GLY A 312 -36.25 -13.35 -8.98
N GLN A 313 -36.42 -14.39 -9.79
CA GLN A 313 -37.03 -15.65 -9.35
C GLN A 313 -36.18 -16.37 -8.29
N VAL A 314 -34.87 -16.53 -8.52
CA VAL A 314 -33.95 -17.17 -7.56
C VAL A 314 -33.93 -16.40 -6.24
N ARG A 315 -33.78 -15.08 -6.30
CA ARG A 315 -33.77 -14.19 -5.12
C ARG A 315 -35.07 -14.34 -4.31
N GLY A 316 -36.23 -14.24 -4.95
CA GLY A 316 -37.53 -14.39 -4.28
C GLY A 316 -37.75 -15.76 -3.65
N MET A 317 -37.26 -16.83 -4.27
CA MET A 317 -37.32 -18.18 -3.68
C MET A 317 -36.41 -18.33 -2.46
N LEU A 318 -35.24 -17.67 -2.46
CA LEU A 318 -34.33 -17.66 -1.32
C LEU A 318 -34.90 -16.85 -0.15
N GLU A 319 -35.55 -15.72 -0.41
CA GLU A 319 -36.28 -14.94 0.61
C GLU A 319 -37.41 -15.77 1.23
N ALA A 320 -38.24 -16.43 0.41
CA ALA A 320 -39.31 -17.30 0.89
C ALA A 320 -38.79 -18.46 1.75
N LYS A 321 -37.55 -18.90 1.52
CA LYS A 321 -36.91 -20.00 2.26
C LYS A 321 -36.51 -19.60 3.69
N GLN A 322 -36.21 -18.32 3.96
CA GLN A 322 -35.70 -17.85 5.26
C GLN A 322 -36.70 -18.04 6.42
N GLY A 323 -38.01 -18.14 6.15
CA GLY A 323 -39.05 -18.39 7.16
C GLY A 323 -39.80 -19.73 7.00
N ALA A 324 -39.49 -20.51 5.97
CA ALA A 324 -40.29 -21.68 5.58
C ALA A 324 -40.09 -22.91 6.49
N SER A 325 -41.12 -23.75 6.59
CA SER A 325 -41.06 -25.05 7.27
C SER A 325 -40.10 -26.02 6.56
N PRO A 326 -39.62 -27.10 7.22
CA PRO A 326 -38.72 -28.07 6.59
C PRO A 326 -39.23 -28.69 5.28
N ALA A 327 -40.55 -28.92 5.16
CA ALA A 327 -41.15 -29.46 3.94
C ALA A 327 -41.17 -28.43 2.79
N GLU A 328 -41.49 -27.17 3.10
CA GLU A 328 -41.48 -26.07 2.15
C GLU A 328 -40.07 -25.73 1.69
N ARG A 329 -39.08 -25.75 2.59
CA ARG A 329 -37.65 -25.58 2.23
C ARG A 329 -37.19 -26.61 1.21
N ARG A 330 -37.64 -27.87 1.33
CA ARG A 330 -37.34 -28.92 0.34
C ARG A 330 -37.97 -28.62 -1.03
N LYS A 331 -39.23 -28.16 -1.04
CA LYS A 331 -39.93 -27.75 -2.28
C LYS A 331 -39.24 -26.55 -2.95
N LEU A 332 -38.92 -25.50 -2.19
CA LEU A 332 -38.20 -24.32 -2.69
C LEU A 332 -36.82 -24.70 -3.23
N SER A 333 -36.09 -25.59 -2.53
CA SER A 333 -34.79 -26.07 -3.01
C SER A 333 -34.90 -26.91 -4.29
N ALA A 334 -35.99 -27.67 -4.47
CA ALA A 334 -36.27 -28.36 -5.72
C ALA A 334 -36.63 -27.38 -6.85
N GLY A 335 -37.37 -26.32 -6.53
CA GLY A 335 -37.69 -25.25 -7.47
C GLY A 335 -36.48 -24.47 -7.96
N LEU A 336 -35.52 -24.14 -7.08
CA LEU A 336 -34.23 -23.56 -7.46
C LEU A 336 -33.49 -24.45 -8.48
N ARG A 337 -33.46 -25.77 -8.26
CA ARG A 337 -32.88 -26.70 -9.24
C ARG A 337 -33.66 -26.74 -10.55
N GLY A 338 -34.98 -26.60 -10.50
CA GLY A 338 -35.85 -26.49 -11.68
C GLY A 338 -35.58 -25.23 -12.51
N LEU A 339 -35.13 -24.15 -11.86
CA LEU A 339 -34.63 -22.93 -12.49
C LEU A 339 -33.18 -23.05 -13.01
N GLY A 340 -32.57 -24.24 -12.90
CA GLY A 340 -31.16 -24.47 -13.27
C GLY A 340 -30.15 -23.93 -12.25
N PHE A 341 -30.59 -23.40 -11.11
CA PHE A 341 -29.72 -22.87 -10.07
C PHE A 341 -29.36 -23.96 -9.06
N ARG A 342 -28.08 -24.38 -9.04
CA ARG A 342 -27.56 -25.36 -8.08
C ARG A 342 -26.63 -24.66 -7.10
N VAL A 343 -26.99 -24.69 -5.82
CA VAL A 343 -26.16 -24.14 -4.73
C VAL A 343 -24.76 -24.76 -4.71
N GLY A 344 -24.63 -26.03 -5.09
CA GLY A 344 -23.36 -26.76 -5.15
C GLY A 344 -22.33 -26.12 -6.08
N ASP A 345 -22.78 -25.42 -7.13
CA ASP A 345 -21.90 -24.76 -8.11
C ASP A 345 -21.18 -23.54 -7.50
N PHE A 346 -21.56 -23.11 -6.29
CA PHE A 346 -21.04 -21.93 -5.61
C PHE A 346 -20.42 -22.23 -4.23
N GLU A 347 -20.20 -23.51 -3.90
CA GLU A 347 -19.67 -23.93 -2.59
C GLU A 347 -18.28 -23.33 -2.29
N ASP A 348 -17.45 -23.15 -3.32
CA ASP A 348 -16.12 -22.53 -3.19
C ASP A 348 -16.18 -21.00 -2.99
N HIS A 349 -17.37 -20.41 -3.18
CA HIS A 349 -17.56 -18.96 -3.19
C HIS A 349 -18.31 -18.44 -1.97
N VAL A 350 -18.99 -19.31 -1.21
CA VAL A 350 -19.83 -18.92 -0.08
C VAL A 350 -19.42 -19.72 1.16
N PRO A 351 -19.24 -19.06 2.33
CA PRO A 351 -18.89 -19.78 3.55
C PRO A 351 -19.97 -20.79 3.94
N ALA A 352 -19.56 -21.96 4.41
CA ALA A 352 -20.49 -22.96 4.95
C ALA A 352 -21.14 -22.46 6.25
N ARG A 353 -22.46 -22.25 6.26
CA ARG A 353 -23.22 -21.78 7.43
C ARG A 353 -24.30 -22.77 7.86
N ARG A 354 -24.59 -22.80 9.17
CA ARG A 354 -25.76 -23.47 9.74
C ARG A 354 -27.03 -22.78 9.23
N GLY A 355 -27.79 -23.45 8.37
CA GLY A 355 -28.97 -22.87 7.69
C GLY A 355 -28.94 -23.02 6.17
N GLY A 356 -27.76 -23.31 5.61
CA GLY A 356 -27.55 -23.43 4.17
C GLY A 356 -27.53 -22.08 3.46
N PHE A 357 -27.39 -22.12 2.13
CA PHE A 357 -27.30 -20.95 1.26
C PHE A 357 -28.52 -20.02 1.37
N SER A 358 -28.25 -18.74 1.62
CA SER A 358 -29.24 -17.68 1.87
C SER A 358 -29.37 -16.67 0.71
N VAL A 359 -30.28 -15.70 0.84
CA VAL A 359 -30.41 -14.61 -0.14
C VAL A 359 -29.21 -13.66 -0.07
N GLU A 360 -28.66 -13.41 1.12
CA GLU A 360 -27.46 -12.59 1.30
C GLU A 360 -26.23 -13.23 0.65
N ASP A 361 -26.13 -14.57 0.71
CA ASP A 361 -25.09 -15.31 0.00
C ASP A 361 -25.23 -15.13 -1.52
N PHE A 362 -26.46 -15.17 -2.05
CA PHE A 362 -26.73 -14.92 -3.48
C PHE A 362 -26.43 -13.48 -3.89
N ASP A 363 -26.90 -12.50 -3.11
CA ASP A 363 -26.64 -11.08 -3.37
C ASP A 363 -25.12 -10.81 -3.34
N SER A 364 -24.36 -11.48 -2.47
CA SER A 364 -22.89 -11.44 -2.47
C SER A 364 -22.25 -12.06 -3.72
N LEU A 365 -22.80 -13.14 -4.27
CA LEU A 365 -22.32 -13.71 -5.55
C LEU A 365 -22.54 -12.74 -6.71
N VAL A 366 -23.67 -12.02 -6.72
CA VAL A 366 -23.99 -11.00 -7.72
C VAL A 366 -23.04 -9.81 -7.58
N GLU A 367 -22.86 -9.30 -6.36
CA GLU A 367 -21.96 -8.20 -6.06
C GLU A 367 -20.51 -8.48 -6.48
N ARG A 368 -20.04 -9.72 -6.25
CA ARG A 368 -18.69 -10.17 -6.64
C ARG A 368 -18.57 -10.55 -8.12
N GLY A 369 -19.66 -10.46 -8.88
CA GLY A 369 -19.70 -10.79 -10.30
C GLY A 369 -19.43 -12.26 -10.61
N ILE A 370 -19.63 -13.15 -9.62
CA ILE A 370 -19.63 -14.61 -9.81
C ILE A 370 -20.92 -15.01 -10.53
N VAL A 371 -22.03 -14.39 -10.15
CA VAL A 371 -23.25 -14.35 -10.95
C VAL A 371 -23.31 -12.98 -11.63
N ARG A 372 -23.48 -12.95 -12.96
CA ARG A 372 -23.67 -11.70 -13.72
C ARG A 372 -25.04 -11.67 -14.35
N VAL A 373 -25.69 -10.51 -14.26
CA VAL A 373 -27.06 -10.33 -14.77
C VAL A 373 -27.03 -9.84 -16.21
N GLY A 374 -27.72 -10.54 -17.11
CA GLY A 374 -27.83 -10.21 -18.53
C GLY A 374 -27.36 -11.34 -19.45
N ALA A 375 -27.11 -10.98 -20.71
CA ALA A 375 -26.61 -11.93 -21.70
C ALA A 375 -25.08 -12.05 -21.59
N PRO A 376 -24.52 -13.28 -21.71
CA PRO A 376 -23.07 -13.45 -21.76
C PRO A 376 -22.46 -12.68 -22.93
N PRO A 377 -21.29 -12.06 -22.75
CA PRO A 377 -20.63 -11.31 -23.81
C PRO A 377 -20.26 -12.21 -24.98
N ALA A 378 -20.36 -11.69 -26.21
CA ALA A 378 -19.92 -12.42 -27.39
C ALA A 378 -18.43 -12.78 -27.29
N PRO A 379 -17.97 -13.94 -27.79
CA PRO A 379 -16.57 -14.36 -27.68
C PRO A 379 -15.57 -13.31 -28.20
N GLY A 380 -15.93 -12.58 -29.27
CA GLY A 380 -15.09 -11.52 -29.84
C GLY A 380 -15.01 -10.23 -29.01
N SER A 381 -15.96 -9.98 -28.10
CA SER A 381 -15.93 -8.82 -27.19
C SER A 381 -15.09 -9.06 -25.93
N LEU A 382 -14.85 -10.32 -25.56
CA LEU A 382 -13.96 -10.67 -24.44
C LEU A 382 -12.47 -10.45 -24.79
N ALA A 383 -12.10 -10.55 -26.07
CA ALA A 383 -10.72 -10.36 -26.55
C ALA A 383 -10.34 -8.87 -26.72
N LYS A 384 -11.32 -8.00 -26.95
CA LYS A 384 -11.12 -6.56 -27.05
C LYS A 384 -11.48 -5.98 -25.69
N GLY A 385 -10.52 -5.88 -24.77
CA GLY A 385 -10.70 -5.15 -23.51
C GLY A 385 -11.23 -3.76 -23.81
N LYS A 386 -12.54 -3.58 -23.75
CA LYS A 386 -13.19 -2.31 -24.03
C LYS A 386 -12.90 -1.41 -22.84
N THR A 387 -12.01 -0.45 -23.04
CA THR A 387 -12.16 0.89 -22.50
C THR A 387 -13.57 1.36 -22.86
N ALA A 388 -14.53 1.14 -21.96
CA ALA A 388 -15.87 1.66 -22.13
C ALA A 388 -15.78 3.19 -22.08
N ALA A 389 -16.18 3.82 -23.18
CA ALA A 389 -16.30 5.25 -23.33
C ALA A 389 -17.38 5.78 -22.38
N ALA A 390 -17.11 6.95 -21.80
CA ALA A 390 -18.09 7.78 -21.10
C ALA A 390 -19.35 7.98 -21.95
N PRO A 391 -20.54 8.15 -21.33
CA PRO A 391 -21.77 8.40 -22.06
C PRO A 391 -21.65 9.71 -22.84
N GLN A 392 -21.87 9.63 -24.16
CA GLN A 392 -21.97 10.78 -25.05
C GLN A 392 -23.21 11.60 -24.67
N GLU A 393 -23.00 12.88 -24.36
CA GLU A 393 -24.08 13.88 -24.32
C GLU A 393 -24.72 14.02 -25.72
N PRO A 394 -26.03 14.27 -25.82
CA PRO A 394 -26.70 14.42 -27.10
C PRO A 394 -26.30 15.74 -27.76
N ALA A 395 -26.08 15.65 -29.07
CA ALA A 395 -25.73 16.73 -29.96
C ALA A 395 -26.71 17.92 -29.87
N SER A 396 -26.17 19.12 -29.71
CA SER A 396 -26.85 20.38 -30.02
C SER A 396 -26.52 20.80 -31.46
N GLU A 397 -27.57 21.09 -32.23
CA GLU A 397 -27.52 21.59 -33.61
C GLU A 397 -26.87 22.99 -33.72
N PRO A 398 -26.41 23.40 -34.91
CA PRO A 398 -25.56 24.57 -35.08
C PRO A 398 -26.38 25.84 -35.34
N GLU A 399 -26.15 26.88 -34.52
CA GLU A 399 -26.55 28.24 -34.89
C GLU A 399 -25.38 29.00 -35.55
N SER A 400 -25.74 29.64 -36.64
CA SER A 400 -24.92 30.35 -37.61
C SER A 400 -24.40 31.71 -37.14
N ALA A 401 -23.20 32.02 -37.60
CA ALA A 401 -22.72 33.33 -38.05
C ALA A 401 -22.50 34.47 -37.02
N SER A 402 -21.23 34.89 -36.88
CA SER A 402 -20.86 36.26 -37.22
C SER A 402 -19.34 36.40 -37.42
N ARG A 403 -18.99 37.04 -38.54
CA ARG A 403 -17.69 37.61 -38.90
C ARG A 403 -17.16 38.59 -37.84
N ARG A 404 -15.83 38.68 -37.74
CA ARG A 404 -14.98 39.90 -37.67
C ARG A 404 -13.51 39.45 -37.54
N GLU A 405 -12.74 39.49 -38.63
CA GLU A 405 -11.74 40.53 -38.95
C GLU A 405 -10.42 40.40 -38.16
N SER A 406 -9.37 39.98 -38.88
CA SER A 406 -7.95 40.26 -38.58
C SER A 406 -7.61 41.69 -39.03
N PRO A 407 -6.57 42.37 -38.48
CA PRO A 407 -5.18 42.17 -38.97
C PRO A 407 -4.11 42.35 -37.87
N SER A 408 -2.90 41.78 -37.91
CA SER A 408 -1.70 42.27 -38.61
C SER A 408 -0.50 41.59 -37.92
N GLU A 409 0.36 40.82 -38.59
CA GLU A 409 1.62 41.25 -39.23
C GLU A 409 2.55 42.12 -38.35
N VAL A 410 3.55 41.52 -37.68
CA VAL A 410 4.90 42.09 -37.55
C VAL A 410 5.95 40.96 -37.57
N GLN A 411 6.85 41.11 -38.53
CA GLN A 411 8.04 40.36 -38.88
C GLN A 411 9.23 40.83 -38.02
N ARG A 412 10.16 39.93 -37.60
CA ARG A 412 11.65 40.14 -37.64
C ARG A 412 12.48 39.02 -36.94
N ARG A 413 13.36 38.39 -37.75
CA ARG A 413 14.81 38.06 -37.58
C ARG A 413 15.24 37.14 -36.40
N SER A 414 15.82 35.94 -36.62
CA SER A 414 17.22 35.61 -37.06
C SER A 414 18.26 36.25 -36.11
N THR A 415 19.14 35.60 -35.33
CA THR A 415 20.03 34.42 -35.48
C THR A 415 20.68 34.13 -34.08
N PRO A 416 21.16 32.90 -33.74
CA PRO A 416 21.69 32.57 -32.41
C PRO A 416 23.22 32.77 -32.27
N PRO A 417 23.79 32.87 -31.06
CA PRO A 417 25.22 32.68 -30.86
C PRO A 417 25.58 31.23 -30.43
N GLN A 418 26.69 30.76 -31.01
CA GLN A 418 27.45 29.53 -30.80
C GLN A 418 28.16 29.50 -29.41
N PRO A 419 28.68 28.33 -28.97
CA PRO A 419 29.10 28.08 -27.59
C PRO A 419 30.53 28.58 -27.29
N VAL A 420 30.76 28.98 -26.04
CA VAL A 420 32.10 29.29 -25.52
C VAL A 420 32.70 28.04 -24.88
N THR A 421 33.93 27.75 -25.29
CA THR A 421 34.81 26.66 -24.89
C THR A 421 35.29 26.74 -23.45
N ALA A 422 35.55 25.57 -22.87
CA ALA A 422 36.30 25.38 -21.64
C ALA A 422 37.79 25.72 -21.84
N GLU A 423 38.39 26.44 -20.89
CA GLU A 423 39.75 26.17 -20.41
C GLU A 423 40.05 26.96 -19.11
N GLN A 424 40.49 26.18 -18.11
CA GLN A 424 41.53 26.48 -17.11
C GLN A 424 41.43 27.75 -16.26
N PHE A 425 41.34 27.58 -14.93
CA PHE A 425 42.38 28.10 -14.03
C PHE A 425 42.43 27.32 -12.70
N VAL A 426 43.64 26.87 -12.39
CA VAL A 426 44.12 26.34 -11.13
C VAL A 426 44.25 27.48 -10.12
N ARG A 427 43.67 27.32 -8.92
CA ARG A 427 44.32 27.52 -7.61
C ARG A 427 43.38 27.13 -6.48
#